data_AF-A0A914L9G4-F1
#
_entry.id   AF-A0A914L9G4-F1
#
_cell.length_a   1.000
_cell.length_b   1.000
_cell.length_c   1.000
_cell.angle_alpha   90.00
_cell.angle_beta   90.00
_cell.angle_gamma   90.00
#
_symmetry.space_group_name_H-M   'P 1'
#
loop_
_entity.id
_entity.type
_entity.pdbx_description
1 polymer ?
#
loop_
_entity_poly.entity_id
_entity_poly.type
_entity_poly.pdbx_seq_one_letter_code
_entity_poly.pdbx_strand_id
1 'polypeptide(L)'
;MYFTILLTYKNSCDCLIEAWVVYLLRIPFYLYVAGSPLFHFAIMLERVFATIFVRIYENRGKMIGIIITTIVWALSALFALYVYLSSIIDTQTFSHPMAYITLTSIYNAQILIDFHSFYLVLVIFIAIADYFLFHHNKKIKSNFL
;
A
#
# COMPACT_ATOMS: atom_id res chain seq x y z
N MET A 1 -15.74 19.55 21.79
CA MET A 1 -15.80 20.97 21.38
C MET A 1 -14.54 21.32 20.58
N TYR A 2 -14.33 20.73 19.39
CA TYR A 2 -13.17 21.04 18.52
C TYR A 2 -13.43 20.78 17.01
N PHE A 3 -14.60 20.29 16.62
CA PHE A 3 -14.91 20.02 15.21
C PHE A 3 -15.26 21.28 14.40
N THR A 4 -15.60 22.38 15.08
CA THR A 4 -16.08 23.63 14.45
C THR A 4 -14.96 24.52 13.91
N ILE A 5 -13.69 24.26 14.23
CA ILE A 5 -12.53 25.06 13.77
C ILE A 5 -12.00 24.56 12.41
N LEU A 6 -12.44 23.38 11.96
CA LEU A 6 -11.87 22.68 10.79
C LEU A 6 -12.28 23.26 9.44
N LEU A 7 -13.42 23.96 9.39
CA LEU A 7 -14.07 24.40 8.16
C LEU A 7 -13.95 25.91 8.03
N THR A 8 -13.14 26.35 7.08
CA THR A 8 -13.01 27.76 6.69
C THR A 8 -13.96 28.04 5.54
N TYR A 9 -14.84 29.02 5.73
CA TYR A 9 -15.80 29.43 4.71
C TYR A 9 -15.36 30.79 4.18
N LYS A 10 -14.93 30.84 2.90
CA LYS A 10 -14.59 32.09 2.22
C LYS A 10 -15.80 32.69 1.49
N ASN A 11 -16.72 31.84 1.05
CA ASN A 11 -18.02 32.17 0.42
C ASN A 11 -19.06 31.12 0.81
N SER A 12 -20.35 31.42 0.61
CA SER A 12 -21.48 30.51 0.90
C SER A 12 -21.41 29.15 0.18
N CYS A 13 -20.57 29.03 -0.86
CA CYS A 13 -20.36 27.81 -1.63
C CYS A 13 -19.00 27.14 -1.38
N ASP A 14 -18.07 27.80 -0.68
CA ASP A 14 -16.71 27.30 -0.47
C ASP A 14 -16.58 26.71 0.94
N CYS A 15 -16.70 25.39 1.05
CA CYS A 15 -16.43 24.62 2.26
C CYS A 15 -14.98 24.15 2.23
N LEU A 16 -14.05 24.96 2.75
CA LEU A 16 -12.61 24.66 2.75
C LEU A 16 -12.23 23.99 4.06
N ILE A 17 -11.39 22.96 4.00
CA ILE A 17 -10.76 22.33 5.17
C ILE A 17 -9.30 22.77 5.21
N GLU A 18 -8.75 23.00 6.40
CA GLU A 18 -7.33 23.29 6.54
C GLU A 18 -6.46 22.17 5.95
N ALA A 19 -5.46 22.53 5.14
CA ALA A 19 -4.68 21.57 4.36
C ALA A 19 -4.04 20.46 5.22
N TRP A 20 -3.60 20.76 6.44
CA TRP A 20 -3.01 19.77 7.33
C TRP A 20 -4.02 18.69 7.76
N VAL A 21 -5.30 19.03 7.91
CA VAL A 21 -6.36 18.08 8.28
C VAL A 21 -6.67 17.15 7.11
N VAL A 22 -6.64 17.68 5.89
CA VAL A 22 -6.77 16.88 4.67
C VAL A 22 -5.67 15.82 4.61
N TYR A 23 -4.42 16.18 4.90
CA TYR A 23 -3.32 15.21 4.92
C TYR A 23 -3.40 14.23 6.09
N LEU A 24 -3.84 14.68 7.27
CA LEU A 24 -4.04 13.79 8.42
C LEU A 24 -5.07 12.70 8.14
N LEU A 25 -6.15 13.03 7.43
CA LEU A 25 -7.14 12.04 7.01
C LEU A 25 -6.64 11.15 5.88
N ARG A 26 -5.86 11.69 4.94
CA ARG A 26 -5.45 10.96 3.74
C ARG A 26 -4.27 10.03 3.90
N ILE A 27 -3.26 10.41 4.67
CA ILE A 27 -2.04 9.61 4.84
C ILE A 27 -2.38 8.17 5.28
N PRO A 28 -3.31 7.92 6.23
CA PRO A 28 -3.76 6.57 6.55
C PRO A 28 -4.33 5.80 5.35
N PHE A 29 -5.09 6.45 4.46
CA PHE A 29 -5.60 5.81 3.24
C PHE A 29 -4.47 5.49 2.26
N TYR A 30 -3.52 6.40 2.03
CA TYR A 30 -2.34 6.12 1.19
C TYR A 30 -1.53 4.94 1.72
N LEU A 31 -1.30 4.92 3.03
CA LEU A 31 -0.62 3.82 3.71
C LEU A 31 -1.38 2.51 3.59
N TYR A 32 -2.71 2.52 3.69
CA TYR A 32 -3.52 1.32 3.51
C TYR A 32 -3.45 0.81 2.06
N VAL A 33 -3.66 1.69 1.08
CA VAL A 33 -3.72 1.32 -0.34
C VAL A 33 -2.38 0.78 -0.81
N ALA A 34 -1.25 1.38 -0.42
CA ALA A 34 0.08 0.88 -0.76
C ALA A 34 0.52 -0.28 0.13
N GLY A 35 0.24 -0.21 1.43
CA GLY A 35 0.69 -1.18 2.42
C GLY A 35 0.01 -2.53 2.28
N SER A 36 -1.31 -2.55 2.08
CA SER A 36 -2.09 -3.80 1.96
C SER A 36 -1.47 -4.79 0.94
N PRO A 37 -1.29 -4.45 -0.34
CA PRO A 37 -0.70 -5.37 -1.31
C PRO A 37 0.76 -5.71 -1.02
N LEU A 38 1.55 -4.78 -0.46
CA LEU A 38 2.93 -5.06 -0.04
C LEU A 38 2.99 -6.06 1.12
N PHE A 39 2.08 -5.97 2.08
CA PHE A 39 1.96 -6.96 3.16
C PHE A 39 1.52 -8.32 2.64
N HIS A 40 0.60 -8.38 1.67
CA HIS A 40 0.26 -9.64 1.01
C HIS A 40 1.48 -10.26 0.31
N PHE A 41 2.31 -9.44 -0.34
CA PHE A 41 3.56 -9.90 -0.95
C PHE A 41 4.56 -10.41 0.09
N ALA A 42 4.73 -9.69 1.20
CA ALA A 42 5.57 -10.09 2.32
C ALA A 42 5.16 -11.45 2.91
N ILE A 43 3.85 -11.65 3.12
CA ILE A 43 3.30 -12.92 3.63
C ILE A 43 3.56 -14.05 2.62
N MET A 44 3.39 -13.78 1.33
CA MET A 44 3.72 -14.76 0.28
C MET A 44 5.20 -15.15 0.33
N LEU A 45 6.11 -14.17 0.44
CA LEU A 45 7.55 -14.45 0.59
C LEU A 45 7.84 -15.30 1.83
N GLU A 46 7.23 -14.98 2.97
CA GLU A 46 7.39 -15.76 4.20
C GLU A 46 6.98 -17.22 4.00
N ARG A 47 5.84 -17.46 3.33
CA ARG A 47 5.37 -18.82 2.98
C ARG A 47 6.32 -19.53 2.01
N VAL A 48 6.88 -18.83 1.03
CA VAL A 48 7.89 -19.37 0.11
C VAL A 48 9.13 -19.80 0.89
N PHE A 49 9.64 -18.96 1.79
CA PHE A 49 10.79 -19.29 2.64
C PHE A 49 10.50 -20.49 3.55
N ALA A 50 9.33 -20.53 4.17
CA ALA A 50 8.91 -21.63 5.02
C ALA A 50 8.76 -22.96 4.27
N THR A 51 8.42 -22.93 2.97
CA THR A 51 8.16 -24.14 2.16
C THR A 51 9.42 -24.63 1.43
N ILE A 52 10.16 -23.73 0.78
CA ILE A 52 11.30 -24.09 -0.07
C ILE A 52 12.61 -24.08 0.72
N PHE A 53 12.77 -23.11 1.63
CA PHE A 53 14.00 -22.87 2.38
C PHE A 53 13.86 -23.17 3.88
N VAL A 54 13.15 -24.26 4.19
CA VAL A 54 12.77 -24.70 5.56
C VAL A 54 13.92 -24.55 6.55
N ARG A 55 15.10 -25.10 6.25
CA ARG A 55 16.25 -25.11 7.16
C ARG A 55 16.76 -23.70 7.52
N ILE A 56 16.70 -22.75 6.59
CA ILE A 56 17.09 -21.36 6.85
C ILE A 56 15.99 -20.69 7.67
N TYR A 57 14.73 -20.93 7.31
CA TYR A 57 13.57 -20.37 7.96
C TYR A 57 13.45 -20.81 9.43
N GLU A 58 13.67 -22.08 9.75
CA GLU A 58 13.63 -22.57 11.15
C GLU A 58 14.65 -21.87 12.05
N ASN A 59 15.84 -21.58 11.50
CA ASN A 59 16.92 -20.94 12.25
C ASN A 59 16.79 -19.41 12.33
N ARG A 60 16.16 -18.77 11.34
CA ARG A 60 16.17 -17.30 11.16
C ARG A 60 14.81 -16.67 10.89
N GLY A 61 13.72 -17.41 10.96
CA GLY A 61 12.39 -16.99 10.52
C GLY A 61 11.89 -15.70 11.17
N LYS A 62 12.07 -15.57 12.49
CA LYS A 62 11.73 -14.34 13.23
C LYS A 62 12.47 -13.10 12.68
N MET A 63 13.76 -13.25 12.40
CA MET A 63 14.58 -12.16 11.86
C MET A 63 14.15 -11.81 10.42
N ILE A 64 13.84 -12.81 9.59
CA ILE A 64 13.33 -12.61 8.24
C ILE A 64 12.01 -11.81 8.28
N GLY A 65 11.07 -12.19 9.14
CA GLY A 65 9.79 -11.49 9.30
C GLY A 65 9.94 -10.03 9.73
N ILE A 66 10.84 -9.75 10.69
CA ILE A 66 11.13 -8.37 11.13
C ILE A 66 11.73 -7.54 9.99
N ILE A 67 12.70 -8.10 9.26
CA ILE A 67 13.34 -7.40 8.13
C ILE A 67 12.32 -7.08 7.05
N ILE A 68 11.53 -8.06 6.62
CA ILE A 68 10.53 -7.87 5.56
C ILE A 68 9.48 -6.84 6.00
N THR A 69 8.98 -6.93 7.23
CA THR A 69 8.00 -5.98 7.78
C THR A 69 8.55 -4.56 7.84
N THR A 70 9.80 -4.41 8.25
CA THR A 70 10.49 -3.10 8.29
C THR A 70 10.62 -2.50 6.89
N ILE A 71 10.96 -3.32 5.89
CA ILE A 71 11.04 -2.89 4.49
C ILE A 71 9.68 -2.45 3.97
N VAL A 72 8.61 -3.21 4.23
CA VAL A 72 7.24 -2.85 3.81
C VAL A 72 6.83 -1.50 4.39
N TRP A 73 7.00 -1.29 5.71
CA TRP A 73 6.70 -0.01 6.34
C TRP A 73 7.52 1.15 5.77
N ALA A 74 8.82 0.94 5.51
CA ALA A 74 9.67 1.96 4.90
C ALA A 74 9.19 2.33 3.50
N LEU A 75 8.84 1.36 2.66
CA LEU A 75 8.30 1.59 1.31
C LEU A 75 6.94 2.29 1.35
N SER A 76 6.04 1.89 2.24
CA SER A 76 4.74 2.55 2.42
C SER A 76 4.90 4.00 2.89
N ALA A 77 5.83 4.27 3.82
CA ALA A 77 6.12 5.62 4.28
C ALA A 77 6.74 6.49 3.18
N LEU A 78 7.69 5.95 2.40
CA LEU A 78 8.27 6.63 1.24
C LEU A 78 7.22 6.96 0.19
N PHE A 79 6.28 6.05 -0.07
CA PHE A 79 5.17 6.30 -0.97
C PHE A 79 4.25 7.43 -0.47
N ALA A 80 3.87 7.41 0.81
CA ALA A 80 3.07 8.47 1.41
C ALA A 80 3.78 9.84 1.34
N LEU A 81 5.10 9.86 1.57
CA LEU A 81 5.92 11.06 1.44
C LEU A 81 5.99 11.55 0.00
N TYR A 82 6.17 10.65 -0.98
CA TYR A 82 6.14 10.99 -2.40
C TYR A 82 4.84 11.68 -2.78
N VAL A 83 3.69 11.10 -2.41
CA VAL A 83 2.39 11.71 -2.72
C VAL A 83 2.23 13.08 -2.07
N TYR A 84 2.66 13.22 -0.81
CA TYR A 84 2.63 14.50 -0.09
C TYR A 84 3.47 15.57 -0.81
N LEU A 85 4.72 15.25 -1.17
CA LEU A 85 5.61 16.19 -1.86
C LEU A 85 5.08 16.55 -3.25
N SER A 86 4.61 15.57 -4.03
CA SER A 86 3.97 15.81 -5.33
C SER A 86 2.77 16.74 -5.21
N SER A 87 1.98 16.62 -4.14
CA SER A 87 0.82 17.50 -3.90
C SER A 87 1.13 18.93 -3.48
N ILE A 88 2.36 19.21 -3.05
CA ILE A 88 2.81 20.57 -2.71
C ILE A 88 3.51 21.23 -3.90
N ILE A 89 4.27 20.46 -4.67
CA ILE A 89 5.14 20.98 -5.74
C ILE A 89 4.36 21.23 -7.04
N ASP A 90 3.43 20.34 -7.41
CA ASP A 90 2.72 20.46 -8.68
C ASP A 90 1.35 21.14 -8.50
N THR A 91 1.33 22.43 -8.79
CA THR A 91 0.13 23.26 -8.66
C THR A 91 -0.86 23.12 -9.83
N GLN A 92 -0.59 22.30 -10.85
CA GLN A 92 -1.49 22.12 -12.01
C GLN A 92 -2.09 20.72 -12.07
N THR A 93 -1.39 19.70 -11.58
CA THR A 93 -1.82 18.29 -11.64
C THR A 93 -2.20 17.73 -10.27
N PHE A 94 -1.64 18.27 -9.18
CA PHE A 94 -1.91 17.82 -7.81
C PHE A 94 -2.46 18.91 -6.86
N SER A 95 -2.61 20.16 -7.33
CA SER A 95 -3.20 21.28 -6.57
C SER A 95 -4.67 21.13 -6.21
N HIS A 96 -5.35 20.15 -6.79
CA HIS A 96 -6.71 19.77 -6.44
C HIS A 96 -6.68 18.46 -5.66
N PRO A 97 -6.20 18.49 -4.42
CA PRO A 97 -6.13 17.32 -3.59
C PRO A 97 -7.57 16.79 -3.42
N MET A 98 -7.88 15.60 -3.94
CA MET A 98 -9.17 14.93 -3.71
C MET A 98 -9.18 14.10 -2.44
N ALA A 99 -10.25 14.22 -1.64
CA ALA A 99 -10.39 13.56 -0.34
C ALA A 99 -10.09 12.06 -0.38
N TYR A 100 -10.37 11.42 -1.52
CA TYR A 100 -10.07 10.01 -1.79
C TYR A 100 -9.22 9.87 -3.05
N ILE A 101 -8.23 8.99 -2.99
CA ILE A 101 -7.37 8.59 -4.12
C ILE A 101 -8.19 8.00 -5.26
N THR A 102 -9.27 7.30 -4.90
CA THR A 102 -10.16 6.60 -5.83
C THR A 102 -11.08 7.53 -6.61
N LEU A 103 -11.14 8.82 -6.28
CA LEU A 103 -11.87 9.80 -7.08
C LEU A 103 -11.00 10.21 -8.27
N THR A 104 -11.46 9.82 -9.46
CA THR A 104 -10.82 10.16 -10.73
C THR A 104 -11.23 11.57 -11.18
N SER A 105 -10.24 12.33 -11.63
CA SER A 105 -10.40 13.56 -12.42
C SER A 105 -9.39 13.57 -13.55
N ILE A 106 -9.52 14.55 -14.44
CA ILE A 106 -8.55 14.82 -15.50
C ILE A 106 -7.11 15.02 -14.99
N TYR A 107 -6.93 15.41 -13.73
CA TYR A 107 -5.62 15.72 -13.17
C TYR A 107 -4.90 14.52 -12.56
N ASN A 108 -5.61 13.50 -12.07
CA ASN A 108 -5.02 12.37 -11.36
C ASN A 108 -5.30 11.00 -12.00
N ALA A 109 -6.05 10.95 -13.10
CA ALA A 109 -6.44 9.70 -13.75
C ALA A 109 -5.24 8.84 -14.16
N GLN A 110 -4.21 9.42 -14.79
CA GLN A 110 -3.06 8.66 -15.26
C GLN A 110 -2.26 8.03 -14.11
N ILE A 111 -1.97 8.83 -13.08
CA ILE A 111 -1.25 8.36 -11.88
C ILE A 111 -2.05 7.26 -11.16
N LEU A 112 -3.37 7.39 -11.10
CA LEU A 112 -4.24 6.38 -10.50
C LEU A 112 -4.17 5.06 -11.29
N ILE A 113 -4.19 5.13 -12.62
CA ILE A 113 -4.08 3.97 -13.51
C ILE A 113 -2.71 3.31 -13.33
N ASP A 114 -1.63 4.07 -13.33
CA ASP A 114 -0.26 3.55 -13.19
C ASP A 114 -0.09 2.85 -11.84
N PHE A 115 -0.58 3.48 -10.77
CA PHE A 115 -0.57 2.92 -9.43
C PHE A 115 -1.37 1.61 -9.35
N HIS A 116 -2.62 1.61 -9.81
CA HIS A 116 -3.45 0.39 -9.77
C HIS A 116 -2.87 -0.73 -10.63
N SER A 117 -2.30 -0.39 -11.80
CA SER A 117 -1.66 -1.35 -12.69
C SER A 117 -0.44 -2.00 -12.03
N PHE A 118 0.39 -1.22 -11.32
CA PHE A 118 1.53 -1.75 -10.58
C PHE A 118 1.10 -2.77 -9.50
N TYR A 119 0.10 -2.44 -8.67
CA TYR A 119 -0.36 -3.38 -7.65
C TYR A 119 -1.11 -4.57 -8.23
N LEU A 120 -1.82 -4.41 -9.35
CA LEU A 120 -2.44 -5.52 -10.03
C LEU A 120 -1.38 -6.55 -10.48
N VAL A 121 -0.29 -6.09 -11.07
CA VAL A 121 0.85 -6.94 -11.44
C VAL A 121 1.43 -7.66 -10.21
N LEU A 122 1.61 -6.94 -9.10
CA LEU A 122 2.08 -7.51 -7.85
C LEU A 122 1.14 -8.61 -7.31
N VAL A 123 -0.17 -8.38 -7.35
CA VAL A 123 -1.19 -9.37 -6.92
C VAL A 123 -1.19 -10.59 -7.84
N ILE A 124 -0.98 -10.42 -9.15
CA ILE A 124 -0.85 -11.54 -10.09
C ILE A 124 0.36 -12.41 -9.70
N PHE A 125 1.51 -11.79 -9.39
CA PHE A 125 2.69 -12.55 -8.92
C PHE A 125 2.43 -13.32 -7.62
N ILE A 126 1.72 -12.71 -6.66
CA ILE A 126 1.33 -13.38 -5.41
C ILE A 126 0.46 -14.60 -5.71
N ALA A 127 -0.57 -14.44 -6.55
CA ALA A 127 -1.48 -15.54 -6.90
C ALA A 127 -0.75 -16.70 -7.58
N ILE A 128 0.19 -16.40 -8.49
CA ILE A 128 1.02 -17.41 -9.15
C ILE A 128 1.89 -18.16 -8.12
N ALA A 129 2.56 -17.44 -7.22
CA ALA A 129 3.40 -18.05 -6.20
C ALA A 129 2.59 -18.94 -5.24
N ASP A 130 1.44 -18.47 -4.76
CA ASP A 130 0.53 -19.26 -3.92
C ASP A 130 0.04 -20.52 -4.64
N TYR A 131 -0.27 -20.42 -5.95
CA TYR A 131 -0.63 -21.58 -6.76
C TYR A 131 0.50 -22.63 -6.82
N PHE A 132 1.74 -22.21 -7.04
CA PHE A 132 2.89 -23.12 -7.05
C PHE A 132 3.12 -23.76 -5.67
N LEU A 133 3.04 -22.98 -4.59
CA LEU A 133 3.19 -23.49 -3.23
C LEU A 133 2.12 -24.53 -2.89
N PHE A 134 0.87 -24.29 -3.29
CA PHE A 134 -0.21 -25.26 -3.09
C PHE A 134 0.09 -26.61 -3.74
N HIS A 135 0.56 -26.61 -4.99
CA HIS A 135 0.93 -27.84 -5.70
C HIS A 135 2.14 -28.53 -5.08
N HIS A 136 3.14 -27.76 -4.67
CA HIS A 136 4.32 -28.29 -4.01
C HIS A 136 3.97 -28.98 -2.67
N ASN A 137 3.15 -28.33 -1.85
CA ASN A 137 2.71 -28.86 -0.57
C ASN A 137 1.87 -30.13 -0.72
N LYS A 138 1.03 -30.20 -1.76
CA LYS A 138 0.27 -31.43 -2.08
C LYS A 138 1.19 -32.59 -2.46
N LYS A 139 2.24 -32.34 -3.24
CA LYS A 139 3.24 -33.37 -3.62
C LYS A 139 4.03 -33.88 -2.43
N ILE A 140 4.42 -32.99 -1.51
CA ILE A 140 5.08 -33.39 -0.25
C ILE A 140 4.14 -34.31 0.53
N LYS A 141 2.88 -33.91 0.73
CA LYS A 141 1.90 -34.70 1.50
C LYS A 141 1.64 -36.07 0.90
N SER A 142 1.60 -36.22 -0.43
CA SER A 142 1.41 -37.53 -1.06
C SER A 142 2.61 -38.47 -0.94
N ASN A 143 3.82 -37.94 -0.72
CA ASN A 143 5.01 -38.78 -0.53
C ASN A 143 5.13 -39.34 0.90
N PHE A 144 4.34 -38.83 1.85
CA PHE A 144 4.31 -39.28 3.24
C PHE A 144 3.11 -40.20 3.55
N LEU A 145 2.24 -40.46 2.58
CA LEU A 145 1.09 -41.38 2.64
C LEU A 145 1.38 -42.60 1.77
#